data_AF-U4KM76-F1
#
_entry.id   AF-U4KM76-F1
#
_cell.length_a   1.000
_cell.length_b   1.000
_cell.length_c   1.000
_cell.angle_alpha   90.00
_cell.angle_beta   90.00
_cell.angle_gamma   90.00
#
_symmetry.space_group_name_H-M   'P 1'
#
loop_
_entity.id
_entity.type
_entity.pdbx_description
1 polymer ?
#
loop_
_entity_poly.entity_id
_entity_poly.type
_entity_poly.pdbx_seq_one_letter_code
_entity_poly.pdbx_strand_id
1 'polypeptide(L)'
;MKEFLTIIGIFIALFFTYHLVWFLIFKRTFKPVLMYHRITDEEKPIDIRYQIHKGKPLNLDSMKVRPSEFESQLKYLKQKGFITPSLREDLFKIKDKAVYMTFDDGYVDNYTNAFPRLQKYDFKGIFYITAGLIENGFMPIDQNDQQVSNRLMNHEELNILNRAGMQIGSHSMTHPWLNDIGIDLNIEIVQSKLILEEKLGIKIDTFAYPGGLYDNEVLNLVKNIIKRP
;
A
#
# COMPACT_ATOMS: atom_id res chain seq x y z
N MET A 1 52.71 -12.10 26.50
CA MET A 1 51.45 -11.66 27.15
C MET A 1 51.01 -10.27 26.67
N LYS A 2 51.88 -9.24 26.71
CA LYS A 2 51.56 -7.89 26.18
C LYS A 2 51.17 -7.89 24.70
N GLU A 3 51.95 -8.54 23.84
CA GLU A 3 51.66 -8.61 22.39
C GLU A 3 50.32 -9.28 22.07
N PHE A 4 49.98 -10.35 22.79
CA PHE A 4 48.70 -11.05 22.64
C PHE A 4 47.50 -10.16 23.02
N LEU A 5 47.62 -9.38 24.11
CA LEU A 5 46.60 -8.41 24.51
C LEU A 5 46.47 -7.26 23.50
N THR A 6 47.59 -6.82 22.89
CA THR A 6 47.58 -5.80 21.83
C THR A 6 46.84 -6.30 20.59
N ILE A 7 47.08 -7.54 20.16
CA ILE A 7 46.40 -8.13 19.00
C ILE A 7 44.89 -8.24 19.23
N ILE A 8 44.46 -8.72 20.40
CA ILE A 8 43.04 -8.78 20.76
C ILE A 8 42.40 -7.38 20.75
N GLY A 9 43.10 -6.38 21.30
CA GLY A 9 42.63 -4.99 21.28
C GLY A 9 42.41 -4.44 19.86
N ILE A 10 43.30 -4.76 18.92
CA ILE A 10 43.17 -4.37 17.51
C ILE A 10 41.97 -5.05 16.86
N PHE A 11 41.77 -6.35 17.08
CA PHE A 11 40.60 -7.06 16.54
C PHE A 11 39.28 -6.51 17.07
N ILE A 12 39.21 -6.21 18.37
CA ILE A 12 38.04 -5.59 18.98
C ILE A 12 37.77 -4.21 18.37
N ALA A 13 38.81 -3.38 18.23
CA ALA A 13 38.67 -2.06 17.62
C ALA A 13 38.22 -2.13 16.16
N LEU A 14 38.77 -3.05 15.37
CA LEU A 14 38.37 -3.26 13.97
C LEU A 14 36.92 -3.78 13.87
N PHE A 15 36.51 -4.69 14.76
CA PHE A 15 35.13 -5.18 14.83
C PHE A 15 34.14 -4.03 15.12
N PHE A 16 34.39 -3.23 16.14
CA PHE A 16 33.53 -2.09 16.46
C PHE A 16 33.58 -1.00 15.40
N THR A 17 34.73 -0.75 14.78
CA THR A 17 34.85 0.21 13.67
C THR A 17 34.08 -0.28 12.45
N TYR A 18 34.20 -1.57 12.09
CA TYR A 18 33.43 -2.18 11.01
C TYR A 18 31.93 -2.06 11.27
N HIS A 19 31.45 -2.41 12.48
CA HIS A 19 30.05 -2.30 12.82
C HIS A 19 29.55 -0.87 12.93
N LEU A 20 30.38 0.09 13.38
CA LEU A 20 30.05 1.51 13.41
C LEU A 20 29.97 2.08 12.00
N VAL A 21 30.95 1.78 11.14
CA VAL A 21 30.96 2.20 9.74
C VAL A 21 29.81 1.55 8.98
N TRP A 22 29.56 0.25 9.19
CA TRP A 22 28.39 -0.45 8.65
C TRP A 22 27.10 0.19 9.16
N PHE A 23 26.99 0.47 10.46
CA PHE A 23 25.84 1.16 11.03
C PHE A 23 25.67 2.55 10.41
N LEU A 24 26.73 3.34 10.25
CA LEU A 24 26.64 4.70 9.69
C LEU A 24 26.37 4.71 8.17
N ILE A 25 26.93 3.77 7.41
CA ILE A 25 26.72 3.62 5.96
C ILE A 25 25.34 3.02 5.65
N PHE A 26 24.92 2.03 6.44
CA PHE A 26 23.65 1.30 6.26
C PHE A 26 22.54 1.78 7.20
N LYS A 27 22.73 2.87 7.95
CA LYS A 27 21.64 3.77 8.39
C LYS A 27 21.02 4.48 7.18
N ARG A 28 20.79 3.73 6.10
CA ARG A 28 19.83 4.08 5.07
C ARG A 28 18.53 4.34 5.80
N THR A 29 17.93 5.49 5.52
CA THR A 29 16.65 5.88 6.06
C THR A 29 15.61 4.87 5.57
N PHE A 30 15.40 3.81 6.35
CA PHE A 30 14.33 2.86 6.09
C PHE A 30 13.02 3.65 6.10
N LYS A 31 12.27 3.56 5.00
CA LYS A 31 10.99 4.24 4.85
C LYS A 31 9.89 3.18 4.94
N PRO A 32 9.20 3.07 6.08
CA PRO A 32 8.11 2.12 6.20
C PRO A 32 7.02 2.42 5.17
N VAL A 33 6.47 1.34 4.60
CA VAL A 33 5.22 1.35 3.85
C VAL A 33 4.20 0.65 4.75
N LEU A 34 3.26 1.41 5.29
CA LEU A 34 2.17 0.91 6.12
C LEU A 34 0.98 0.62 5.22
N MET A 35 0.55 -0.64 5.16
CA MET A 35 -0.54 -1.09 4.29
C MET A 35 -1.82 -1.24 5.10
N TYR A 36 -2.86 -0.56 4.66
CA TYR A 36 -4.22 -0.62 5.20
C TYR A 36 -5.17 -1.14 4.12
N HIS A 37 -6.28 -1.72 4.53
CA HIS A 37 -7.38 -2.05 3.61
C HIS A 37 -8.62 -1.25 3.96
N ARG A 38 -9.09 -1.35 5.21
CA ARG A 38 -10.31 -0.67 5.66
C ARG A 38 -10.09 0.12 6.94
N ILE A 39 -10.58 1.36 6.96
CA ILE A 39 -10.65 2.19 8.18
C ILE A 39 -12.12 2.32 8.59
N THR A 40 -12.61 1.46 9.48
CA THR A 40 -14.04 1.32 9.76
C THR A 40 -14.34 0.90 11.20
N ASP A 41 -15.48 1.35 11.74
CA ASP A 41 -16.04 0.90 13.02
C ASP A 41 -17.03 -0.26 12.84
N GLU A 42 -17.25 -0.73 11.61
CA GLU A 42 -18.17 -1.82 11.32
C GLU A 42 -17.71 -3.15 11.95
N GLU A 43 -18.43 -3.56 12.98
CA GLU A 43 -18.18 -4.78 13.75
C GLU A 43 -18.64 -6.06 13.04
N LYS A 44 -19.42 -5.95 11.96
CA LYS A 44 -19.93 -7.14 11.27
C LYS A 44 -18.75 -7.94 10.68
N PRO A 45 -18.69 -9.27 10.90
CA PRO A 45 -17.67 -10.09 10.30
C PRO A 45 -17.91 -10.02 8.80
N ILE A 46 -17.02 -9.35 8.10
CA ILE A 46 -17.11 -9.36 6.66
C ILE A 46 -16.56 -10.74 6.29
N ASP A 47 -17.38 -11.76 6.16
CA ASP A 47 -16.98 -12.89 5.30
C ASP A 47 -17.20 -12.35 3.89
N ILE A 48 -16.19 -11.66 3.32
CA ILE A 48 -16.09 -11.65 1.86
C ILE A 48 -15.30 -12.91 1.58
N ARG A 49 -16.01 -14.00 1.29
CA ARG A 49 -15.39 -15.10 0.58
C ARG A 49 -15.25 -14.64 -0.85
N TYR A 50 -14.35 -13.69 -1.06
CA TYR A 50 -13.83 -13.53 -2.39
C TYR A 50 -13.20 -14.88 -2.73
N GLN A 51 -13.76 -15.56 -3.74
CA GLN A 51 -13.30 -16.86 -4.25
C GLN A 51 -11.82 -16.88 -4.66
N ILE A 52 -11.13 -15.75 -4.49
CA ILE A 52 -9.71 -15.52 -4.67
C ILE A 52 -8.85 -16.39 -3.73
N HIS A 53 -9.29 -16.78 -2.52
CA HIS A 53 -8.40 -17.46 -1.56
C HIS A 53 -8.45 -18.99 -1.55
N LYS A 54 -8.87 -19.64 -2.65
CA LYS A 54 -8.96 -21.12 -2.79
C LYS A 54 -9.46 -21.82 -1.51
N GLY A 55 -10.49 -21.25 -0.88
CA GLY A 55 -11.17 -21.85 0.28
C GLY A 55 -10.48 -21.70 1.65
N LYS A 56 -9.42 -20.90 1.81
CA LYS A 56 -8.91 -20.55 3.15
C LYS A 56 -9.61 -19.30 3.68
N PRO A 57 -10.26 -19.37 4.87
CA PRO A 57 -10.81 -18.17 5.48
C PRO A 57 -9.66 -17.22 5.84
N LEU A 58 -9.68 -16.00 5.30
CA LEU A 58 -8.87 -14.93 5.87
C LEU A 58 -9.50 -14.52 7.20
N ASN A 59 -8.64 -14.21 8.18
CA ASN A 59 -9.10 -13.44 9.33
C ASN A 59 -9.30 -12.00 8.88
N LEU A 60 -10.51 -11.66 8.44
CA LEU A 60 -10.82 -10.36 7.84
C LEU A 60 -10.85 -9.22 8.87
N ASP A 61 -10.89 -9.53 10.17
CA ASP A 61 -10.63 -8.55 11.24
C ASP A 61 -9.19 -8.02 11.20
N SER A 62 -8.25 -8.80 10.66
CA SER A 62 -6.86 -8.34 10.48
C SER A 62 -6.70 -7.27 9.40
N MET A 63 -7.74 -7.01 8.60
CA MET A 63 -7.72 -6.01 7.51
C MET A 63 -8.45 -4.72 7.87
N LYS A 64 -9.01 -4.63 9.08
CA LYS A 64 -9.72 -3.46 9.59
C LYS A 64 -8.89 -2.75 10.64
N VAL A 65 -8.94 -1.42 10.63
CA VAL A 65 -8.45 -0.57 11.72
C VAL A 65 -9.58 0.38 12.10
N ARG A 66 -9.85 0.55 13.40
CA ARG A 66 -10.87 1.52 13.81
C ARG A 66 -10.41 2.94 13.49
N PRO A 67 -11.31 3.85 13.10
CA PRO A 67 -10.92 5.23 12.79
C PRO A 67 -10.20 5.94 13.95
N SER A 68 -10.52 5.60 15.21
CA SER A 68 -9.84 6.12 16.41
C SER A 68 -8.41 5.59 16.57
N GLU A 69 -8.17 4.33 16.21
CA GLU A 69 -6.84 3.70 16.23
C GLU A 69 -5.97 4.28 15.11
N PHE A 70 -6.52 4.41 13.90
CA PHE A 70 -5.85 5.05 12.78
C PHE A 70 -5.46 6.50 13.11
N GLU A 71 -6.36 7.27 13.72
CA GLU A 71 -6.05 8.62 14.19
C GLU A 71 -4.92 8.65 15.23
N SER A 72 -4.88 7.66 16.14
CA SER A 72 -3.80 7.53 17.12
C SER A 72 -2.46 7.23 16.45
N GLN A 73 -2.44 6.41 15.39
CA GLN A 73 -1.25 6.15 14.57
C GLN A 73 -0.76 7.41 13.86
N LEU A 74 -1.66 8.18 13.22
CA LEU A 74 -1.30 9.45 12.57
C LEU A 74 -0.73 10.45 13.58
N LYS A 75 -1.36 10.58 14.76
CA LYS A 75 -0.87 11.44 15.84
C LYS A 75 0.54 11.05 16.27
N TYR A 76 0.81 9.75 16.43
CA TYR A 76 2.14 9.26 16.76
C TYR A 76 3.17 9.61 15.67
N LEU A 77 2.86 9.35 14.40
CA LEU A 77 3.74 9.66 13.27
C LEU A 77 4.07 11.15 13.21
N LYS A 78 3.07 12.02 13.36
CA LYS A 78 3.26 13.47 13.39
C LYS A 78 4.15 13.91 14.54
N GLN A 79 3.93 13.39 15.75
CA GLN A 79 4.76 13.67 16.93
C GLN A 79 6.21 13.21 16.78
N LYS A 80 6.47 12.15 16.01
CA LYS A 80 7.82 11.65 15.73
C LYS A 80 8.52 12.35 14.56
N GLY A 81 7.84 13.32 13.93
CA GLY A 81 8.36 14.12 12.83
C GLY A 81 8.36 13.37 11.50
N PHE A 82 7.45 12.41 11.31
CA PHE A 82 7.30 11.78 10.00
C PHE A 82 6.59 12.72 9.01
N ILE A 83 6.98 12.60 7.74
CA ILE A 83 6.32 13.21 6.58
C ILE A 83 5.88 12.10 5.60
N THR A 84 4.98 12.46 4.69
CA THR A 84 4.59 11.63 3.53
C THR A 84 5.07 12.31 2.25
N PRO A 85 6.24 11.91 1.73
CA PRO A 85 6.79 12.51 0.52
C PRO A 85 5.95 12.17 -0.71
N SER A 86 6.07 12.96 -1.78
CA SER A 86 5.52 12.55 -3.07
C SER A 86 6.25 11.32 -3.59
N LEU A 87 5.54 10.34 -4.17
CA LEU A 87 6.18 9.22 -4.87
C LEU A 87 7.03 9.65 -6.09
N ARG A 88 6.87 10.89 -6.58
CA ARG A 88 7.71 11.44 -7.65
C ARG A 88 9.05 11.96 -7.15
N GLU A 89 9.24 12.05 -5.84
CA GLU A 89 10.52 12.41 -5.26
C GLU A 89 11.47 11.23 -5.25
N ASP A 90 12.73 11.49 -5.57
CA ASP A 90 13.79 10.49 -5.46
C ASP A 90 13.91 10.03 -4.00
N LEU A 91 13.59 8.75 -3.78
CA LEU A 91 13.64 8.14 -2.45
C LEU A 91 15.02 8.27 -1.80
N PHE A 92 16.11 8.32 -2.57
CA PHE A 92 17.44 8.45 -1.99
C PHE A 92 17.74 9.88 -1.51
N LYS A 93 16.96 10.89 -1.93
CA LYS A 93 17.16 12.30 -1.56
C LYS A 93 16.37 12.75 -0.34
N ILE A 94 15.33 12.01 0.06
CA ILE A 94 14.52 12.36 1.23
C ILE A 94 15.31 12.05 2.50
N LYS A 95 15.80 13.11 3.15
CA LYS A 95 16.56 13.07 4.40
C LYS A 95 15.67 13.02 5.63
N ASP A 96 14.44 13.52 5.52
CA ASP A 96 13.46 13.51 6.58
C ASP A 96 12.96 12.09 6.88
N LYS A 97 12.38 11.92 8.07
CA LYS A 97 11.68 10.67 8.41
C LYS A 97 10.44 10.57 7.53
N ALA A 98 10.44 9.61 6.62
CA ALA A 98 9.34 9.41 5.70
C ALA A 98 8.58 8.12 6.01
N VAL A 99 7.27 8.16 5.79
CA VAL A 99 6.37 7.00 5.81
C VAL A 99 5.46 7.06 4.60
N TYR A 100 5.21 5.92 3.98
CA TYR A 100 4.16 5.76 2.99
C TYR A 100 3.00 5.01 3.62
N MET A 101 1.78 5.46 3.35
CA MET A 101 0.56 4.80 3.78
C MET A 101 -0.24 4.41 2.55
N THR A 102 -0.54 3.13 2.40
CA THR A 102 -1.27 2.58 1.26
C THR A 102 -2.63 2.05 1.71
N PHE A 103 -3.62 2.18 0.84
CA PHE A 103 -5.00 1.73 1.06
C PHE A 103 -5.43 0.92 -0.15
N ASP A 104 -5.61 -0.38 0.04
CA ASP A 104 -5.87 -1.31 -1.06
C ASP A 104 -7.38 -1.51 -1.28
N ASP A 105 -7.74 -2.16 -2.39
CA ASP A 105 -9.10 -2.52 -2.85
C ASP A 105 -10.04 -1.37 -3.28
N GLY A 106 -9.93 -0.19 -2.67
CA GLY A 106 -10.77 0.97 -3.00
C GLY A 106 -12.07 1.10 -2.20
N TYR A 107 -12.12 0.56 -0.97
CA TYR A 107 -13.27 0.72 -0.08
C TYR A 107 -13.67 2.18 0.18
N VAL A 108 -14.98 2.44 0.26
CA VAL A 108 -15.51 3.78 0.60
C VAL A 108 -15.00 4.30 1.94
N ASP A 109 -14.77 3.44 2.91
CA ASP A 109 -14.40 3.88 4.26
C ASP A 109 -13.02 4.52 4.31
N ASN A 110 -12.16 4.25 3.32
CA ASN A 110 -10.92 4.99 3.14
C ASN A 110 -11.19 6.45 2.73
N TYR A 111 -12.26 6.73 1.97
CA TYR A 111 -12.70 8.10 1.68
C TYR A 111 -13.45 8.75 2.86
N THR A 112 -14.35 8.04 3.53
CA THR A 112 -15.17 8.66 4.59
C THR A 112 -14.44 8.77 5.92
N ASN A 113 -13.52 7.85 6.23
CA ASN A 113 -12.83 7.79 7.52
C ASN A 113 -11.33 8.09 7.42
N ALA A 114 -10.59 7.49 6.49
CA ALA A 114 -9.13 7.67 6.42
C ALA A 114 -8.75 9.06 5.89
N PHE A 115 -9.33 9.47 4.77
CA PHE A 115 -9.05 10.73 4.09
C PHE A 115 -9.15 11.99 4.97
N PRO A 116 -10.26 12.28 5.69
CA PRO A 116 -10.35 13.49 6.52
C PRO A 116 -9.31 13.50 7.64
N ARG A 117 -8.91 12.32 8.15
CA ARG A 117 -7.87 12.19 9.17
C ARG A 117 -6.49 12.43 8.57
N LEU A 118 -6.18 11.87 7.41
CA LEU A 118 -4.93 12.17 6.69
C LEU A 118 -4.78 13.69 6.46
N GLN A 119 -5.84 14.36 6.01
CA GLN A 119 -5.84 15.82 5.85
C GLN A 119 -5.60 16.56 7.16
N LYS A 120 -6.27 16.16 8.25
CA LYS A 120 -6.11 16.77 9.59
C LYS A 120 -4.66 16.75 10.08
N TYR A 121 -3.89 15.72 9.75
CA TYR A 121 -2.49 15.58 10.17
C TYR A 121 -1.47 16.00 9.10
N ASP A 122 -1.95 16.52 7.96
CA ASP A 122 -1.12 16.90 6.80
C ASP A 122 -0.27 15.72 6.29
N PHE A 123 -0.93 14.58 6.13
CA PHE A 123 -0.38 13.38 5.52
C PHE A 123 -1.06 13.07 4.19
N LYS A 124 -0.32 12.40 3.31
CA LYS A 124 -0.78 11.89 2.03
C LYS A 124 -0.80 10.37 2.04
N GLY A 125 -1.83 9.79 1.43
CA GLY A 125 -1.98 8.35 1.23
C GLY A 125 -1.93 7.98 -0.25
N ILE A 126 -1.65 6.71 -0.52
CA ILE A 126 -1.72 6.09 -1.84
C ILE A 126 -2.88 5.10 -1.83
N PHE A 127 -3.86 5.29 -2.71
CA PHE A 127 -5.06 4.47 -2.78
C PHE A 127 -4.96 3.59 -4.03
N TYR A 128 -4.82 2.28 -3.83
CA TYR A 128 -4.73 1.30 -4.90
C TYR A 128 -6.13 0.78 -5.22
N ILE A 129 -6.56 1.02 -6.45
CA ILE A 129 -7.95 0.85 -6.86
C ILE A 129 -8.10 -0.35 -7.79
N THR A 130 -9.00 -1.26 -7.47
CA THR A 130 -9.38 -2.32 -8.40
C THR A 130 -10.37 -1.76 -9.42
N ALA A 131 -9.87 -1.51 -10.63
CA ALA A 131 -10.52 -0.65 -11.63
C ALA A 131 -11.92 -1.14 -12.04
N GLY A 132 -12.09 -2.44 -12.26
CA GLY A 132 -13.38 -3.00 -12.68
C GLY A 132 -14.40 -3.09 -11.53
N LEU A 133 -13.95 -3.22 -10.29
CA LEU A 133 -14.86 -3.36 -9.15
C LEU A 133 -15.53 -2.03 -8.79
N ILE A 134 -14.81 -0.91 -8.89
CA ILE A 134 -15.39 0.40 -8.61
C ILE A 134 -16.51 0.77 -9.59
N GLU A 135 -16.48 0.26 -10.83
CA GLU A 135 -17.57 0.46 -11.81
C GLU A 135 -18.86 -0.23 -11.36
N ASN A 136 -18.75 -1.35 -10.66
CA ASN A 136 -19.89 -2.04 -10.03
C ASN A 136 -20.32 -1.36 -8.71
N GLY A 137 -19.47 -0.50 -8.14
CA GLY A 137 -19.71 0.28 -6.92
C GLY A 137 -19.64 -0.52 -5.62
N PHE A 138 -19.43 -1.83 -5.68
CA PHE A 138 -19.67 -2.77 -4.60
C PHE A 138 -18.72 -3.97 -4.71
N MET A 139 -18.17 -4.42 -3.58
CA MET A 139 -17.40 -5.66 -3.54
C MET A 139 -18.31 -6.86 -3.87
N PRO A 140 -17.91 -7.74 -4.80
CA PRO A 140 -18.59 -9.00 -5.04
C PRO A 140 -18.80 -9.80 -3.76
N ILE A 141 -19.97 -10.43 -3.66
CA ILE A 141 -20.40 -11.27 -2.54
C ILE A 141 -20.44 -12.73 -3.04
N ASP A 142 -19.99 -13.71 -2.24
CA ASP A 142 -20.22 -15.12 -2.59
C ASP A 142 -21.70 -15.47 -2.42
N GLN A 143 -22.19 -16.44 -3.19
CA GLN A 143 -23.57 -16.92 -3.13
C GLN A 143 -23.96 -17.42 -1.72
N ASN A 144 -22.96 -17.83 -0.91
CA ASN A 144 -23.15 -18.30 0.46
C ASN A 144 -23.02 -17.19 1.52
N ASP A 145 -22.61 -15.98 1.13
CA ASP A 145 -22.40 -14.87 2.05
C ASP A 145 -23.74 -14.15 2.28
N GLN A 146 -24.24 -14.18 3.51
CA GLN A 146 -25.54 -13.62 3.89
C GLN A 146 -25.56 -12.09 4.04
N GLN A 147 -24.61 -11.35 3.44
CA GLN A 147 -24.28 -9.99 3.88
C GLN A 147 -24.30 -8.89 2.79
N VAL A 148 -24.44 -7.67 3.29
CA VAL A 148 -24.48 -6.40 2.55
C VAL A 148 -23.13 -6.16 1.90
N SER A 149 -23.13 -5.88 0.60
CA SER A 149 -21.89 -5.58 -0.12
C SER A 149 -21.24 -4.31 0.42
N ASN A 150 -19.92 -4.35 0.60
CA ASN A 150 -19.15 -3.18 0.94
C ASN A 150 -19.06 -2.25 -0.27
N ARG A 151 -19.55 -1.02 -0.10
CA ARG A 151 -19.44 -0.02 -1.16
C ARG A 151 -17.97 0.31 -1.45
N LEU A 152 -17.66 0.44 -2.72
CA LEU A 152 -16.37 0.93 -3.21
C LEU A 152 -16.48 2.40 -3.56
N MET A 153 -15.35 3.11 -3.53
CA MET A 153 -15.30 4.50 -3.98
C MET A 153 -15.71 4.61 -5.45
N ASN A 154 -16.39 5.70 -5.79
CA ASN A 154 -16.68 6.04 -7.19
C ASN A 154 -15.64 7.03 -7.76
N HIS A 155 -15.74 7.32 -9.06
CA HIS A 155 -14.82 8.24 -9.74
C HIS A 155 -14.81 9.66 -9.18
N GLU A 156 -15.94 10.16 -8.67
CA GLU A 156 -16.01 11.51 -8.08
C GLU A 156 -15.20 11.57 -6.78
N GLU A 157 -15.35 10.56 -5.92
CA GLU A 157 -14.61 10.43 -4.66
C GLU A 157 -13.11 10.29 -4.90
N LEU A 158 -12.70 9.48 -5.88
CA LEU A 158 -11.31 9.35 -6.30
C LEU A 158 -10.75 10.67 -6.84
N ASN A 159 -11.54 11.43 -7.61
CA ASN A 159 -11.15 12.76 -8.08
C ASN A 159 -10.97 13.75 -6.93
N ILE A 160 -11.80 13.69 -5.89
CA ILE A 160 -11.65 14.51 -4.67
C ILE A 160 -10.35 14.15 -3.94
N LEU A 161 -10.07 12.86 -3.74
CA LEU A 161 -8.82 12.39 -3.14
C LEU A 161 -7.61 12.93 -3.91
N ASN A 162 -7.60 12.75 -5.23
CA ASN A 162 -6.52 13.20 -6.10
C ASN A 162 -6.31 14.73 -6.03
N ARG A 163 -7.39 15.52 -6.10
CA ARG A 163 -7.31 17.00 -5.98
C ARG A 163 -6.79 17.45 -4.63
N ALA A 164 -7.00 16.68 -3.56
CA ALA A 164 -6.45 16.93 -2.23
C ALA A 164 -4.97 16.47 -2.09
N GLY A 165 -4.36 15.98 -3.15
CA GLY A 165 -2.97 15.53 -3.20
C GLY A 165 -2.75 14.10 -2.73
N MET A 166 -3.81 13.31 -2.57
CA MET A 166 -3.68 11.86 -2.42
C MET A 166 -3.30 11.24 -3.75
N GLN A 167 -2.60 10.12 -3.72
CA GLN A 167 -2.17 9.43 -4.93
C GLN A 167 -3.09 8.26 -5.23
N ILE A 168 -3.36 8.02 -6.51
CA ILE A 168 -4.15 6.89 -6.98
C ILE A 168 -3.23 5.95 -7.74
N GLY A 169 -3.27 4.66 -7.40
CA GLY A 169 -2.55 3.58 -8.06
C GLY A 169 -3.52 2.50 -8.56
N SER A 170 -3.05 1.60 -9.42
CA SER A 170 -3.85 0.45 -9.89
C SER A 170 -3.70 -0.76 -8.96
N HIS A 171 -4.80 -1.46 -8.71
CA HIS A 171 -4.87 -2.73 -7.98
C HIS A 171 -5.54 -3.83 -8.80
N SER A 172 -5.11 -3.95 -10.05
CA SER A 172 -5.67 -4.82 -11.09
C SER A 172 -7.10 -4.45 -11.56
N MET A 173 -7.67 -5.23 -12.47
CA MET A 173 -9.01 -5.02 -13.01
C MET A 173 -10.07 -5.70 -12.16
N THR A 174 -9.86 -6.97 -11.79
CA THR A 174 -10.85 -7.81 -11.10
C THR A 174 -10.35 -8.41 -9.79
N HIS A 175 -9.14 -8.04 -9.37
CA HIS A 175 -8.48 -8.52 -8.15
C HIS A 175 -8.10 -10.03 -8.18
N PRO A 176 -7.66 -10.65 -9.29
CA PRO A 176 -7.25 -12.04 -9.27
C PRO A 176 -5.84 -12.20 -8.69
N TRP A 177 -5.50 -13.42 -8.30
CA TRP A 177 -4.09 -13.79 -8.15
C TRP A 177 -3.42 -13.78 -9.51
N LEU A 178 -2.55 -12.80 -9.75
CA LEU A 178 -2.00 -12.53 -11.08
C LEU A 178 -1.15 -13.69 -11.64
N ASN A 179 -0.67 -14.59 -10.80
CA ASN A 179 0.12 -15.75 -11.19
C ASN A 179 -0.72 -17.04 -11.35
N ASP A 180 -2.05 -16.97 -11.25
CA ASP A 180 -2.92 -18.11 -11.53
C ASP A 180 -3.05 -18.35 -13.06
N ILE A 181 -3.21 -19.61 -13.43
CA ILE A 181 -3.37 -20.03 -14.83
C ILE A 181 -4.67 -19.45 -15.41
N GLY A 182 -4.60 -18.90 -16.62
CA GLY A 182 -5.76 -18.39 -17.35
C GLY A 182 -6.13 -16.94 -17.04
N ILE A 183 -5.37 -16.27 -16.16
CA ILE A 183 -5.51 -14.83 -15.95
C ILE A 183 -4.97 -14.06 -17.15
N ASP A 184 -5.79 -13.18 -17.71
CA ASP A 184 -5.35 -12.26 -18.77
C ASP A 184 -4.64 -11.05 -18.14
N LEU A 185 -3.31 -11.12 -18.13
CA LEU A 185 -2.46 -10.05 -17.60
C LEU A 185 -2.62 -8.73 -18.35
N ASN A 186 -3.04 -8.72 -19.63
CA ASN A 186 -3.29 -7.48 -20.35
C ASN A 186 -4.50 -6.77 -19.76
N ILE A 187 -5.59 -7.48 -19.53
CA ILE A 187 -6.79 -6.94 -18.89
C ILE A 187 -6.45 -6.47 -17.47
N GLU A 188 -5.82 -7.34 -16.69
CA GLU A 188 -5.59 -7.08 -15.27
C GLU A 188 -4.59 -5.96 -15.01
N ILE A 189 -3.52 -5.84 -15.79
CA ILE A 189 -2.46 -4.87 -15.53
C ILE A 189 -2.54 -3.65 -16.45
N VAL A 190 -2.75 -3.87 -17.75
CA VAL A 190 -2.71 -2.79 -18.74
C VAL A 190 -4.04 -2.05 -18.80
N GLN A 191 -5.15 -2.77 -18.97
CA GLN A 191 -6.47 -2.12 -19.11
C GLN A 191 -6.92 -1.47 -17.80
N SER A 192 -6.60 -2.07 -16.64
CA SER A 192 -6.90 -1.45 -15.33
C SER A 192 -6.24 -0.08 -15.19
N LYS A 193 -4.98 0.05 -15.60
CA LYS A 193 -4.27 1.32 -15.68
C LYS A 193 -4.98 2.29 -16.63
N LEU A 194 -5.21 1.88 -17.88
CA LEU A 194 -5.73 2.78 -18.93
C LEU A 194 -7.09 3.34 -18.57
N ILE A 195 -7.99 2.52 -18.01
CA ILE A 195 -9.32 2.96 -17.59
C ILE A 195 -9.22 3.97 -16.45
N LEU A 196 -8.37 3.73 -15.44
CA LEU A 196 -8.18 4.70 -14.36
C LEU A 196 -7.60 6.02 -14.87
N GLU A 197 -6.64 5.98 -15.81
CA GLU A 197 -6.09 7.19 -16.44
C GLU A 197 -7.13 7.95 -17.24
N GLU A 198 -7.97 7.25 -18.00
CA GLU A 198 -9.06 7.84 -18.79
C GLU A 198 -10.10 8.50 -17.88
N LYS A 199 -10.58 7.79 -16.86
CA LYS A 199 -11.67 8.25 -15.98
C LYS A 199 -11.26 9.40 -15.06
N LEU A 200 -10.01 9.40 -14.61
CA LEU A 200 -9.50 10.38 -13.63
C LEU A 200 -8.67 11.50 -14.27
N GLY A 201 -8.28 11.36 -15.54
CA GLY A 201 -7.45 12.35 -16.24
C GLY A 201 -6.06 12.52 -15.61
N ILE A 202 -5.55 11.50 -14.93
CA ILE A 202 -4.23 11.49 -14.29
C ILE A 202 -3.37 10.34 -14.80
N LYS A 203 -2.07 10.41 -14.57
CA LYS A 203 -1.18 9.26 -14.76
C LYS A 203 -1.23 8.31 -13.57
N ILE A 204 -1.26 7.01 -13.85
CA ILE A 204 -1.16 5.94 -12.86
C ILE A 204 0.25 5.34 -12.92
N ASP A 205 1.10 5.76 -11.99
CA ASP A 205 2.54 5.43 -11.98
C ASP A 205 2.92 4.40 -10.89
N THR A 206 1.93 3.81 -10.21
CA THR A 206 2.13 2.72 -9.25
C THR A 206 1.09 1.62 -9.38
N PHE A 207 1.49 0.43 -8.94
CA PHE A 207 0.68 -0.78 -8.95
C PHE A 207 0.91 -1.59 -7.68
N ALA A 208 -0.16 -2.05 -7.06
CA ALA A 208 -0.11 -3.02 -5.97
C ALA A 208 -0.64 -4.38 -6.47
N TYR A 209 0.05 -5.46 -6.14
CA TYR A 209 -0.31 -6.81 -6.57
C TYR A 209 -1.39 -7.39 -5.65
N PRO A 210 -2.55 -7.82 -6.16
CA PRO A 210 -3.56 -8.52 -5.36
C PRO A 210 -2.96 -9.67 -4.55
N GLY A 211 -3.22 -9.69 -3.24
CA GLY A 211 -2.67 -10.69 -2.31
C GLY A 211 -1.13 -10.68 -2.17
N GLY A 212 -0.44 -9.68 -2.73
CA GLY A 212 1.03 -9.63 -2.78
C GLY A 212 1.67 -10.70 -3.67
N LEU A 213 0.89 -11.37 -4.52
CA LEU A 213 1.34 -12.48 -5.35
C LEU A 213 1.75 -12.01 -6.76
N TYR A 214 2.95 -12.37 -7.16
CA TYR A 214 3.48 -12.10 -8.50
C TYR A 214 4.58 -13.11 -8.86
N ASP A 215 4.85 -13.25 -10.15
CA ASP A 215 6.01 -13.96 -10.68
C ASP A 215 6.84 -13.03 -11.58
N ASN A 216 7.81 -13.60 -12.31
CA ASN A 216 8.67 -12.82 -13.21
C ASN A 216 7.91 -12.24 -14.41
N GLU A 217 6.89 -12.92 -14.92
CA GLU A 217 6.10 -12.44 -16.04
C GLU A 217 5.29 -11.21 -15.62
N VAL A 218 4.56 -11.33 -14.51
CA VAL A 218 3.80 -10.23 -13.89
C VAL A 218 4.72 -9.05 -13.59
N LEU A 219 5.86 -9.30 -12.94
CA LEU A 219 6.81 -8.24 -12.58
C LEU A 219 7.35 -7.50 -13.80
N ASN A 220 7.69 -8.22 -14.87
CA ASN A 220 8.23 -7.62 -16.09
C ASN A 220 7.16 -6.79 -16.82
N LEU A 221 5.93 -7.28 -16.90
CA LEU A 221 4.83 -6.53 -17.50
C LEU A 221 4.53 -5.25 -16.72
N VAL A 222 4.41 -5.33 -15.38
CA VAL A 222 4.21 -4.15 -14.54
C VAL A 222 5.35 -3.14 -14.74
N LYS A 223 6.62 -3.56 -14.76
CA LYS A 223 7.76 -2.65 -15.01
C LYS A 223 7.70 -1.94 -16.36
N ASN A 224 7.20 -2.61 -17.39
CA ASN A 224 7.11 -2.03 -18.73
C ASN A 224 6.00 -0.97 -18.84
N ILE A 225 4.91 -1.17 -18.12
CA ILE A 225 3.68 -0.38 -18.23
C ILE A 225 3.61 0.72 -17.18
N ILE A 226 4.06 0.42 -15.96
CA ILE A 226 4.12 1.32 -14.81
C ILE A 226 5.55 1.86 -14.75
N LYS A 227 5.78 2.93 -15.51
CA LYS A 227 7.09 3.60 -15.52
C LYS A 227 7.23 4.37 -14.22
N ARG A 228 8.28 4.04 -13.46
CA ARG A 228 8.68 4.85 -12.30
C ARG A 228 8.90 6.30 -12.78
N PRO A 229 8.36 7.30 -12.07
CA PRO A 229 8.68 8.70 -12.33
C PRO A 229 10.19 8.97 -12.17
#